data_AF-A0A0H5CJL3-F1
#
_entry.id   AF-A0A0H5CJL3-F1
#
_cell.length_a   1.000
_cell.length_b   1.000
_cell.length_c   1.000
_cell.angle_alpha   90.00
_cell.angle_beta   90.00
_cell.angle_gamma   90.00
#
_symmetry.space_group_name_H-M   'P 1'
#
loop_
_entity.id
_entity.type
_entity.pdbx_description
1 polymer ?
#
loop_
_entity_poly.entity_id
_entity_poly.type
_entity_poly.pdbx_seq_one_letter_code
_entity_poly.pdbx_strand_id
1 'polypeptide(L)'
;MAETKAAPAAVRHDPKVTMALRNFAMSITVFNILGYLLLGFEQPWIWPLVALATGYTVELGLEKLGARAEGRDPRYAGGGFKGLMVFLFPAHITSLAVNMLIYVNDRIWVLIFGVTLAVGAKWILRAPVKGRMRHFMNPSNFGIAMILLLFPWGSIAPPYHFTEHTSGWVDWLIPGLIIIGGTMINGKLTGRMWLIAGWVGVFAAQSIVRGWLFDTSIPAALGMMTGVAFILFTNYMITDPGTSPSKPWAQFAFGGGVALAYGVLIVAHVAYNIFLATALVCLIRGCFHWTVHFINKSKVSAPPVTLVPAATVTTEPKAA
;
A
#
# COMPACT_ATOMS: atom_id res chain seq x y z
N MET A 1 -39.94 25.50 7.78
CA MET A 1 -38.58 25.87 7.35
C MET A 1 -37.81 24.58 7.16
N ALA A 2 -37.60 24.17 5.91
CA ALA A 2 -36.86 22.96 5.60
C ALA A 2 -35.36 23.26 5.74
N GLU A 3 -34.70 22.55 6.65
CA GLU A 3 -33.28 22.67 6.90
C GLU A 3 -32.53 22.10 5.69
N THR A 4 -32.02 22.97 4.83
CA THR A 4 -31.21 22.61 3.66
C THR A 4 -29.92 21.96 4.16
N LYS A 5 -29.92 20.62 4.24
CA LYS A 5 -28.75 19.81 4.54
C LYS A 5 -27.71 20.05 3.45
N ALA A 6 -26.73 20.90 3.75
CA ALA A 6 -25.65 21.25 2.83
C ALA A 6 -25.02 19.96 2.29
N ALA A 7 -24.98 19.84 0.96
CA ALA A 7 -24.33 18.72 0.29
C ALA A 7 -22.88 18.63 0.78
N PRO A 8 -22.38 17.45 1.19
CA PRO A 8 -21.02 17.31 1.64
C PRO A 8 -20.08 17.70 0.50
N ALA A 9 -19.31 18.77 0.71
CA ALA A 9 -18.36 19.29 -0.27
C ALA A 9 -17.47 18.14 -0.78
N ALA A 10 -17.42 17.98 -2.10
CA ALA A 10 -16.57 17.00 -2.76
C ALA A 10 -15.15 17.11 -2.18
N VAL A 11 -14.64 16.00 -1.64
CA VAL A 11 -13.30 15.95 -1.03
C VAL A 11 -12.28 16.24 -2.13
N ARG A 12 -11.90 17.52 -2.28
CA ARG A 12 -10.83 17.95 -3.16
C ARG A 12 -9.54 17.33 -2.64
N HIS A 13 -8.97 16.41 -3.43
CA HIS A 13 -7.62 15.94 -3.17
C HIS A 13 -6.67 17.14 -3.20
N ASP A 14 -5.72 17.17 -2.26
CA ASP A 14 -4.62 18.12 -2.26
C ASP A 14 -3.98 18.12 -3.67
N PRO A 15 -3.73 19.30 -4.28
CA PRO A 15 -3.07 19.41 -5.58
C PRO A 15 -1.80 18.58 -5.68
N LYS A 16 -1.02 18.47 -4.59
CA LYS A 16 0.20 17.66 -4.54
C LYS A 16 -0.08 16.17 -4.67
N VAL A 17 -1.13 15.67 -4.02
CA VAL A 17 -1.55 14.26 -4.10
C VAL A 17 -2.04 13.93 -5.50
N THR A 18 -2.84 14.82 -6.11
CA THR A 18 -3.32 14.64 -7.48
C THR A 18 -2.18 14.61 -8.48
N MET A 19 -1.19 15.50 -8.32
CA MET A 19 0.01 15.52 -9.15
C MET A 19 0.86 14.25 -8.98
N ALA A 20 1.02 13.77 -7.73
CA ALA A 20 1.71 12.52 -7.45
C ALA A 20 1.04 11.32 -8.12
N LEU A 21 -0.28 11.19 -7.97
CA LEU A 21 -1.06 10.12 -8.59
C LEU A 21 -0.96 10.15 -10.12
N ARG A 22 -1.09 11.34 -10.73
CA ARG A 22 -0.95 11.48 -12.18
C ARG A 22 0.44 11.07 -12.67
N ASN A 23 1.49 11.59 -12.03
CA ASN A 23 2.86 11.28 -12.43
C ASN A 23 3.15 9.79 -12.27
N PHE A 24 2.65 9.17 -11.19
CA PHE A 24 2.81 7.74 -10.98
C PHE A 24 2.04 6.91 -12.02
N ALA A 25 0.79 7.27 -12.32
CA ALA A 25 0.00 6.62 -13.37
C ALA A 25 0.69 6.69 -14.74
N MET A 26 1.28 7.84 -15.08
CA MET A 26 2.08 7.99 -16.30
C MET A 26 3.34 7.12 -16.27
N SER A 27 4.11 7.16 -15.19
CA SER A 27 5.34 6.36 -15.07
C SER A 27 5.07 4.86 -15.19
N ILE A 28 4.05 4.33 -14.50
CA ILE A 28 3.74 2.90 -14.54
C ILE A 28 3.15 2.46 -15.89
N THR A 29 2.41 3.36 -16.57
CA THR A 29 1.93 3.12 -17.95
C THR A 29 3.09 3.00 -18.91
N VAL A 30 3.97 4.01 -18.93
CA VAL A 30 5.14 4.03 -19.80
C VAL A 30 6.01 2.82 -19.52
N PHE A 31 6.23 2.49 -18.25
CA PHE A 31 7.04 1.34 -17.88
C PHE A 31 6.40 0.00 -18.28
N ASN A 32 5.07 -0.16 -18.20
CA ASN A 32 4.40 -1.35 -18.74
C ASN A 32 4.53 -1.42 -20.27
N ILE A 33 4.36 -0.31 -20.98
CA ILE A 33 4.50 -0.27 -22.45
C ILE A 33 5.93 -0.64 -22.84
N LEU A 34 6.94 -0.02 -22.23
CA LEU A 34 8.35 -0.37 -22.44
C LEU A 34 8.60 -1.82 -22.03
N GLY A 35 7.94 -2.30 -20.98
CA GLY A 35 7.95 -3.69 -20.53
C GLY A 35 7.63 -4.69 -21.64
N TYR A 36 6.57 -4.42 -22.41
CA TYR A 36 6.16 -5.28 -23.52
C TYR A 36 6.88 -5.00 -24.85
N LEU A 37 7.38 -3.78 -25.07
CA LEU A 37 8.09 -3.41 -26.31
C LEU A 37 9.58 -3.76 -26.29
N LEU A 38 10.23 -3.50 -25.17
CA LEU A 38 11.68 -3.48 -25.03
C LEU A 38 12.20 -4.40 -23.93
N LEU A 39 11.37 -4.72 -22.93
CA LEU A 39 11.74 -5.67 -21.89
C LEU A 39 11.13 -7.05 -22.20
N GLY A 40 11.52 -8.06 -21.44
CA GLY A 40 11.11 -9.44 -21.66
C GLY A 40 9.75 -9.79 -21.07
N PHE A 41 8.74 -8.91 -21.16
CA PHE A 41 7.41 -9.25 -20.62
C PHE A 41 6.75 -10.30 -21.51
N GLU A 42 6.68 -11.53 -21.00
CA GLU A 42 6.16 -12.67 -21.74
C GLU A 42 4.64 -12.68 -21.89
N GLN A 43 3.91 -11.95 -21.04
CA GLN A 43 2.46 -12.00 -21.04
C GLN A 43 1.86 -11.39 -22.33
N PRO A 44 0.71 -11.90 -22.82
CA PRO A 44 0.04 -11.31 -23.98
C PRO A 44 -0.37 -9.85 -23.75
N TRP A 45 -0.30 -9.03 -24.81
CA TRP A 45 -0.70 -7.61 -24.83
C TRP A 45 -2.13 -7.31 -24.34
N ILE A 46 -3.00 -8.32 -24.33
CA ILE A 46 -4.37 -8.19 -23.82
C ILE A 46 -4.43 -8.13 -22.28
N TRP A 47 -3.44 -8.67 -21.57
CA TRP A 47 -3.40 -8.73 -20.10
C TRP A 47 -3.45 -7.36 -19.41
N PRO A 48 -2.62 -6.36 -19.77
CA PRO A 48 -2.70 -5.04 -19.14
C PRO A 48 -4.04 -4.35 -19.43
N LEU A 49 -4.63 -4.58 -20.62
CA LEU A 49 -5.94 -4.05 -20.97
C LEU A 49 -7.05 -4.68 -20.12
N VAL A 50 -7.01 -5.99 -19.93
CA VAL A 50 -7.95 -6.73 -19.07
C VAL A 50 -7.79 -6.32 -17.60
N ALA A 51 -6.56 -6.14 -17.13
CA ALA A 51 -6.30 -5.64 -15.79
C ALA A 51 -6.90 -4.24 -15.60
N LEU A 52 -6.67 -3.31 -16.52
CA LEU A 52 -7.24 -1.97 -16.48
C LEU A 52 -8.77 -1.98 -16.53
N ALA A 53 -9.35 -2.73 -17.46
CA ALA A 53 -10.81 -2.87 -17.57
C ALA A 53 -11.41 -3.39 -16.26
N THR A 54 -10.84 -4.47 -15.71
CA THR A 54 -11.26 -5.05 -14.43
C THR A 54 -11.18 -4.02 -13.31
N GLY A 55 -10.04 -3.35 -13.14
CA GLY A 55 -9.84 -2.40 -12.06
C GLY A 55 -10.77 -1.18 -12.16
N TYR A 56 -11.00 -0.66 -13.37
CA TYR A 56 -11.93 0.45 -13.59
C TYR A 56 -13.37 0.04 -13.33
N THR A 57 -13.80 -1.12 -13.81
CA THR A 57 -15.15 -1.64 -13.58
C THR A 57 -15.41 -1.85 -12.09
N VAL A 58 -14.45 -2.43 -11.36
CA VAL A 58 -14.57 -2.64 -9.92
C VAL A 58 -14.61 -1.31 -9.16
N GLU A 59 -13.71 -0.37 -9.46
CA GLU A 59 -13.67 0.92 -8.75
C GLU A 59 -14.93 1.76 -9.00
N LEU A 60 -15.40 1.82 -10.25
CA LEU A 60 -16.65 2.53 -10.60
C LEU A 60 -17.88 1.85 -9.98
N GLY A 61 -17.92 0.52 -10.01
CA GLY A 61 -19.02 -0.27 -9.44
C GLY A 61 -19.14 -0.10 -7.93
N LEU A 62 -18.03 -0.23 -7.20
CA LEU A 62 -17.99 -0.05 -5.75
C LEU A 62 -18.32 1.38 -5.33
N GLU A 63 -17.84 2.37 -6.05
CA GLU A 63 -18.18 3.77 -5.77
C GLU A 63 -19.64 4.07 -6.06
N LYS A 64 -20.21 3.54 -7.15
CA LYS A 64 -21.65 3.68 -7.45
C LYS A 64 -22.51 3.05 -6.35
N LEU A 65 -22.13 1.87 -5.87
CA LEU A 65 -22.84 1.18 -4.78
C LEU A 65 -22.72 1.96 -3.47
N GLY A 66 -21.51 2.40 -3.11
CA GLY A 66 -21.26 3.17 -1.90
C GLY A 66 -21.96 4.53 -1.91
N ALA A 67 -21.96 5.23 -3.05
CA ALA A 67 -22.66 6.50 -3.22
C ALA A 67 -24.18 6.35 -3.05
N ARG A 68 -24.76 5.30 -3.65
CA ARG A 68 -26.18 4.97 -3.48
C ARG A 68 -26.54 4.65 -2.03
N ALA A 69 -25.72 3.85 -1.34
CA ALA A 69 -25.95 3.48 0.06
C ALA A 69 -25.86 4.69 1.00
N GLU A 70 -24.99 5.66 0.71
CA GLU A 70 -24.79 6.88 1.49
C GLU A 70 -25.72 8.04 1.07
N GLY A 71 -26.55 7.87 0.04
CA GLY A 71 -27.43 8.92 -0.47
C GLY A 71 -26.69 10.14 -1.02
N ARG A 72 -25.48 9.93 -1.57
CA ARG A 72 -24.63 10.98 -2.14
C ARG A 72 -24.39 10.74 -3.63
N ASP A 73 -23.96 11.78 -4.33
CA ASP A 73 -23.50 11.60 -5.70
C ASP A 73 -22.16 10.85 -5.74
N PRO A 74 -21.92 10.04 -6.80
CA PRO A 74 -20.63 9.40 -7.02
C PRO A 74 -19.52 10.45 -7.17
N ARG A 75 -18.37 10.20 -6.55
CA ARG A 75 -17.20 11.09 -6.55
C ARG A 75 -16.69 11.37 -7.96
N TYR A 76 -16.79 10.39 -8.86
CA TYR A 76 -16.40 10.53 -10.25
C TYR A 76 -17.33 11.43 -11.07
N ALA A 77 -18.54 11.74 -10.57
CA ALA A 77 -19.47 12.66 -11.25
C ALA A 77 -19.08 14.14 -11.04
N GLY A 78 -18.30 14.43 -10.00
CA GLY A 78 -17.83 15.79 -9.72
C GLY A 78 -16.70 16.22 -10.66
N GLY A 79 -16.82 17.40 -11.29
CA GLY A 79 -15.72 18.00 -12.08
C GLY A 79 -15.53 17.43 -13.49
N GLY A 80 -16.54 16.75 -14.04
CA GLY A 80 -16.55 16.25 -15.41
C GLY A 80 -15.48 15.19 -15.70
N PHE A 81 -15.01 15.14 -16.95
CA PHE A 81 -14.01 14.16 -17.40
C PHE A 81 -12.71 14.19 -16.58
N LYS A 82 -12.25 15.38 -16.19
CA LYS A 82 -11.07 15.54 -15.35
C LYS A 82 -11.24 14.92 -13.96
N GLY A 83 -12.43 15.05 -13.37
CA GLY A 83 -12.77 14.42 -12.10
C GLY A 83 -12.76 12.89 -12.19
N LEU A 84 -13.35 12.34 -13.26
CA LEU A 84 -13.33 10.91 -13.55
C LEU A 84 -11.89 10.38 -13.68
N MET A 85 -11.02 11.06 -14.43
CA MET A 85 -9.62 10.65 -14.59
C MET A 85 -8.87 10.63 -13.25
N VAL A 86 -9.02 11.69 -12.45
CA VAL A 86 -8.38 11.79 -11.13
C VAL A 86 -8.86 10.68 -10.20
N PHE A 87 -10.15 10.35 -10.27
CA PHE A 87 -10.75 9.26 -9.53
C PHE A 87 -10.20 7.90 -9.96
N LEU A 88 -9.92 7.69 -11.26
CA LEU A 88 -9.43 6.41 -11.77
C LEU A 88 -7.92 6.19 -11.60
N PHE A 89 -7.10 7.23 -11.37
CA PHE A 89 -5.64 7.06 -11.24
C PHE A 89 -5.22 6.00 -10.20
N PRO A 90 -5.79 5.95 -8.98
CA PRO A 90 -5.42 4.90 -8.03
C PRO A 90 -5.76 3.49 -8.52
N ALA A 91 -6.89 3.29 -9.21
CA ALA A 91 -7.27 1.98 -9.74
C ALA A 91 -6.39 1.59 -10.94
N HIS A 92 -6.04 2.57 -11.78
CA HIS A 92 -5.12 2.41 -12.91
C HIS A 92 -3.75 1.89 -12.44
N ILE A 93 -3.15 2.59 -11.47
CA ILE A 93 -1.86 2.24 -10.86
C ILE A 93 -1.92 0.84 -10.26
N THR A 94 -2.95 0.55 -9.46
CA THR A 94 -3.10 -0.75 -8.82
C THR A 94 -3.19 -1.88 -9.85
N SER A 95 -3.96 -1.69 -10.92
CA SER A 95 -4.18 -2.72 -11.93
C SER A 95 -2.92 -3.04 -12.73
N LEU A 96 -2.20 -2.01 -13.20
CA LEU A 96 -0.93 -2.19 -13.91
C LEU A 96 0.17 -2.74 -13.00
N ALA A 97 0.20 -2.34 -11.73
CA ALA A 97 1.16 -2.90 -10.77
C ALA A 97 0.93 -4.40 -10.54
N VAL A 98 -0.33 -4.83 -10.37
CA VAL A 98 -0.65 -6.26 -10.23
C VAL A 98 -0.27 -7.00 -11.50
N ASN A 99 -0.67 -6.52 -12.68
CA ASN A 99 -0.32 -7.14 -13.97
C ASN A 99 1.19 -7.34 -14.15
N MET A 100 1.96 -6.31 -13.83
CA MET A 100 3.39 -6.28 -14.08
C MET A 100 4.19 -7.15 -13.10
N LEU A 101 3.73 -7.27 -11.85
CA LEU A 101 4.52 -7.87 -10.77
C LEU A 101 4.12 -9.30 -10.46
N ILE A 102 3.00 -9.80 -10.99
CA ILE A 102 2.60 -11.19 -10.86
C ILE A 102 2.81 -11.94 -12.17
N TYR A 103 3.25 -13.18 -12.05
CA TYR A 103 3.31 -14.15 -13.12
C TYR A 103 2.36 -15.30 -12.82
N VAL A 104 1.26 -15.37 -13.59
CA VAL A 104 0.21 -16.40 -13.43
C VAL A 104 0.05 -17.26 -14.69
N ASN A 105 1.14 -17.46 -15.44
CA ASN A 105 1.20 -18.29 -16.64
C ASN A 105 0.12 -17.92 -17.67
N ASP A 106 -0.76 -18.86 -18.01
CA ASP A 106 -1.89 -18.72 -18.95
C ASP A 106 -3.22 -18.38 -18.26
N ARG A 107 -3.24 -18.25 -16.92
CA ARG A 107 -4.48 -18.17 -16.12
C ARG A 107 -4.92 -16.73 -15.89
N ILE A 108 -5.41 -16.08 -16.94
CA ILE A 108 -5.88 -14.68 -16.88
C ILE A 108 -6.96 -14.43 -15.80
N TRP A 109 -7.77 -15.42 -15.46
CA TRP A 109 -8.76 -15.32 -14.39
C TRP A 109 -8.14 -15.03 -13.02
N VAL A 110 -6.91 -15.51 -12.76
CA VAL A 110 -6.19 -15.23 -11.52
C VAL A 110 -5.70 -13.78 -11.48
N LEU A 111 -5.32 -13.21 -12.63
CA LEU A 111 -5.05 -11.78 -12.74
C LEU A 111 -6.30 -10.95 -12.43
N ILE A 112 -7.44 -11.29 -13.05
CA ILE A 112 -8.74 -10.62 -12.79
C ILE A 112 -9.10 -10.69 -11.31
N PHE A 113 -8.93 -11.86 -10.69
CA PHE A 113 -9.15 -12.07 -9.26
C PHE A 113 -8.24 -11.17 -8.40
N GLY A 114 -6.94 -11.15 -8.67
CA GLY A 114 -5.99 -10.33 -7.90
C GLY A 114 -6.26 -8.84 -8.03
N VAL A 115 -6.58 -8.35 -9.23
CA VAL A 115 -6.95 -6.95 -9.46
C VAL A 115 -8.25 -6.60 -8.72
N THR A 116 -9.25 -7.48 -8.76
CA THR A 116 -10.53 -7.30 -8.06
C THR A 116 -10.32 -7.21 -6.55
N LEU A 117 -9.53 -8.11 -5.96
CA LEU A 117 -9.17 -8.06 -4.54
C LEU A 117 -8.37 -6.80 -4.20
N ALA A 118 -7.39 -6.45 -5.03
CA ALA A 118 -6.55 -5.28 -4.81
C ALA A 118 -7.38 -3.99 -4.75
N VAL A 119 -8.25 -3.78 -5.75
CA VAL A 119 -9.11 -2.60 -5.82
C VAL A 119 -10.17 -2.64 -4.72
N GLY A 120 -10.83 -3.79 -4.52
CA GLY A 120 -11.87 -3.99 -3.51
C GLY A 120 -11.37 -3.80 -2.07
N ALA A 121 -10.11 -4.17 -1.78
CA ALA A 121 -9.52 -4.01 -0.46
C ALA A 121 -9.51 -2.55 0.02
N LYS A 122 -9.42 -1.57 -0.88
CA LYS A 122 -9.51 -0.13 -0.52
C LYS A 122 -10.86 0.25 0.08
N TRP A 123 -11.92 -0.50 -0.26
CA TRP A 123 -13.28 -0.26 0.18
C TRP A 123 -13.59 -1.00 1.48
N ILE A 124 -13.09 -2.23 1.61
CA ILE A 124 -13.41 -3.12 2.72
C ILE A 124 -12.43 -2.93 3.89
N LEU A 125 -11.11 -2.97 3.61
CA LEU A 125 -10.06 -2.99 4.63
C LEU A 125 -9.65 -1.59 5.07
N ARG A 126 -10.54 -0.94 5.83
CA ARG A 126 -10.33 0.41 6.38
C ARG A 126 -10.14 0.37 7.90
N ALA A 127 -9.22 1.20 8.38
CA ALA A 127 -8.98 1.41 9.81
C ALA A 127 -9.16 2.89 10.18
N PRO A 128 -9.60 3.18 11.42
CA PRO A 128 -9.75 4.56 11.90
C PRO A 128 -8.39 5.18 12.18
N VAL A 129 -7.96 6.11 11.31
CA VAL A 129 -6.71 6.85 11.47
C VAL A 129 -7.03 8.33 11.67
N LYS A 130 -6.76 8.85 12.88
CA LYS A 130 -7.05 10.25 13.25
C LYS A 130 -8.51 10.66 12.97
N GLY A 131 -9.47 9.79 13.33
CA GLY A 131 -10.90 10.04 13.17
C GLY A 131 -11.44 9.89 11.74
N ARG A 132 -10.62 9.50 10.75
CA ARG A 132 -11.09 9.17 9.39
C ARG A 132 -10.78 7.72 9.05
N MET A 133 -11.73 7.06 8.39
CA MET A 133 -11.52 5.72 7.85
C MET A 133 -10.58 5.79 6.65
N ARG A 134 -9.46 5.09 6.71
CA ARG A 134 -8.47 4.98 5.63
C ARG A 134 -8.15 3.53 5.39
N HIS A 135 -7.90 3.17 4.13
CA HIS A 135 -7.38 1.84 3.84
C HIS A 135 -5.99 1.69 4.49
N PHE A 136 -5.75 0.56 5.14
CA PHE A 136 -4.47 0.32 5.80
C PHE A 136 -3.57 -0.64 5.01
N MET A 137 -4.16 -1.41 4.10
CA MET A 137 -3.46 -2.39 3.28
C MET A 137 -3.07 -1.80 1.93
N ASN A 138 -1.81 -2.01 1.50
CA ASN A 138 -1.39 -1.60 0.16
C ASN A 138 -2.20 -2.41 -0.86
N PRO A 139 -2.98 -1.76 -1.74
CA PRO A 139 -3.94 -2.44 -2.62
C PRO A 139 -3.30 -3.46 -3.54
N SER A 140 -2.30 -3.06 -4.34
CA SER A 140 -1.63 -3.96 -5.29
C SER A 140 -0.84 -5.04 -4.57
N ASN A 141 -0.17 -4.69 -3.47
CA ASN A 141 0.53 -5.65 -2.62
C ASN A 141 -0.42 -6.70 -2.04
N PHE A 142 -1.62 -6.30 -1.60
CA PHE A 142 -2.62 -7.23 -1.08
C PHE A 142 -3.12 -8.19 -2.15
N GLY A 143 -3.45 -7.70 -3.35
CA GLY A 143 -3.85 -8.55 -4.47
C GLY A 143 -2.77 -9.58 -4.81
N ILE A 144 -1.51 -9.15 -4.91
CA ILE A 144 -0.36 -10.04 -5.16
C ILE A 144 -0.20 -11.05 -4.02
N ALA A 145 -0.22 -10.60 -2.76
CA ALA A 145 -0.09 -11.50 -1.60
C ALA A 145 -1.21 -12.55 -1.56
N MET A 146 -2.46 -12.17 -1.87
CA MET A 146 -3.57 -13.12 -1.92
C MET A 146 -3.43 -14.13 -3.06
N ILE A 147 -2.92 -13.72 -4.23
CA ILE A 147 -2.62 -14.67 -5.30
C ILE A 147 -1.57 -15.68 -4.83
N LEU A 148 -0.47 -15.20 -4.25
CA LEU A 148 0.65 -16.06 -3.83
C LEU A 148 0.26 -17.05 -2.71
N LEU A 149 -0.68 -16.66 -1.84
CA LEU A 149 -1.19 -17.55 -0.78
C LEU A 149 -2.20 -18.58 -1.29
N LEU A 150 -3.08 -18.19 -2.23
CA LEU A 150 -4.19 -19.04 -2.69
C LEU A 150 -3.81 -19.89 -3.91
N PHE A 151 -2.82 -19.46 -4.70
CA PHE A 151 -2.35 -20.14 -5.90
C PHE A 151 -0.84 -20.39 -5.79
N PRO A 152 -0.42 -21.51 -5.18
CA PRO A 152 1.00 -21.79 -4.93
C PRO A 152 1.88 -21.89 -6.18
N TRP A 153 1.26 -22.15 -7.35
CA TRP A 153 1.92 -22.17 -8.65
C TRP A 153 2.10 -20.77 -9.26
N GLY A 154 1.43 -19.75 -8.72
CA GLY A 154 1.66 -18.37 -9.08
C GLY A 154 3.01 -17.89 -8.53
N SER A 155 3.67 -17.02 -9.28
CA SER A 155 4.97 -16.48 -8.92
C SER A 155 5.00 -14.96 -9.04
N ILE A 156 6.02 -14.34 -8.46
CA ILE A 156 6.37 -12.96 -8.77
C ILE A 156 6.96 -12.93 -10.19
N ALA A 157 6.75 -11.82 -10.91
CA ALA A 157 7.42 -11.58 -12.18
C ALA A 157 8.94 -11.84 -12.07
N PRO A 158 9.48 -12.77 -12.86
CA PRO A 158 10.90 -13.10 -12.82
C PRO A 158 11.79 -11.88 -13.09
N PRO A 159 12.97 -11.77 -12.46
CA PRO A 159 13.86 -10.62 -12.67
C PRO A 159 14.25 -10.38 -14.13
N TYR A 160 14.39 -11.43 -14.94
CA TYR A 160 14.75 -11.32 -16.37
C TYR A 160 13.68 -10.61 -17.20
N HIS A 161 12.40 -10.61 -16.79
CA HIS A 161 11.34 -9.85 -17.48
C HIS A 161 11.70 -8.37 -17.62
N PHE A 162 12.56 -7.84 -16.76
CA PHE A 162 12.96 -6.44 -16.77
C PHE A 162 14.25 -6.15 -17.52
N THR A 163 14.99 -7.18 -17.98
CA THR A 163 16.33 -7.02 -18.60
C THR A 163 16.62 -7.98 -19.76
N GLU A 164 15.70 -8.85 -20.16
CA GLU A 164 15.94 -9.94 -21.15
C GLU A 164 16.53 -9.45 -22.49
N HIS A 165 16.02 -8.33 -23.00
CA HIS A 165 16.46 -7.76 -24.29
C HIS A 165 17.43 -6.59 -24.13
N THR A 166 17.91 -6.35 -22.91
CA THR A 166 18.93 -5.34 -22.63
C THR A 166 20.25 -6.01 -22.27
N SER A 167 21.36 -5.33 -22.55
CA SER A 167 22.67 -5.83 -22.17
C SER A 167 23.63 -4.67 -21.90
N GLY A 168 24.65 -4.94 -21.08
CA GLY A 168 25.75 -4.01 -20.82
C GLY A 168 25.31 -2.80 -20.00
N TRP A 169 25.60 -1.59 -20.46
CA TRP A 169 25.32 -0.37 -19.70
C TRP A 169 23.83 -0.03 -19.62
N VAL A 170 23.00 -0.57 -20.53
CA VAL A 170 21.55 -0.34 -20.56
C VAL A 170 20.85 -1.03 -19.38
N ASP A 171 21.37 -2.17 -18.91
CA ASP A 171 20.84 -2.89 -17.74
C ASP A 171 20.90 -2.06 -16.46
N TRP A 172 21.85 -1.12 -16.39
CA TRP A 172 21.97 -0.17 -15.28
C TRP A 172 21.12 1.08 -15.46
N LEU A 173 20.77 1.43 -16.70
CA LEU A 173 19.96 2.60 -17.02
C LEU A 173 18.50 2.41 -16.54
N ILE A 174 17.92 1.23 -16.72
CA ILE A 174 16.56 0.91 -16.28
C ILE A 174 16.38 1.12 -14.76
N PRO A 175 17.12 0.42 -13.87
CA PRO A 175 17.03 0.63 -12.43
C PRO A 175 17.42 2.06 -12.04
N GLY A 176 18.40 2.67 -12.71
CA GLY A 176 18.79 4.06 -12.48
C GLY A 176 17.64 5.05 -12.70
N LEU A 177 16.92 4.94 -13.81
CA LEU A 177 15.76 5.78 -14.12
C LEU A 177 14.63 5.60 -13.11
N ILE A 178 14.37 4.35 -12.69
CA ILE A 178 13.35 4.02 -11.68
C ILE A 178 13.73 4.62 -10.33
N ILE A 179 15.01 4.55 -9.92
CA ILE A 179 15.50 5.17 -8.68
C ILE A 179 15.35 6.69 -8.75
N ILE A 180 15.77 7.33 -9.84
CA ILE A 180 15.71 8.79 -9.97
C ILE A 180 14.25 9.27 -9.94
N GLY A 181 13.38 8.65 -10.76
CA GLY A 181 11.96 8.98 -10.82
C GLY A 181 11.26 8.74 -9.48
N GLY A 182 11.50 7.57 -8.88
CA GLY A 182 10.96 7.15 -7.60
C GLY A 182 11.41 8.05 -6.45
N THR A 183 12.70 8.30 -6.34
CA THR A 183 13.28 9.17 -5.30
C THR A 183 12.80 10.61 -5.44
N MET A 184 12.66 11.12 -6.67
CA MET A 184 12.10 12.46 -6.90
C MET A 184 10.65 12.56 -6.41
N ILE A 185 9.80 11.58 -6.75
CA ILE A 185 8.41 11.53 -6.28
C ILE A 185 8.38 11.42 -4.75
N ASN A 186 9.21 10.54 -4.17
CA ASN A 186 9.22 10.30 -2.73
C ASN A 186 9.83 11.43 -1.90
N GLY A 187 10.79 12.16 -2.44
CA GLY A 187 11.42 13.31 -1.81
C GLY A 187 10.56 14.56 -1.90
N LYS A 188 9.99 14.87 -3.08
CA LYS A 188 9.30 16.15 -3.32
C LYS A 188 7.78 16.09 -3.12
N LEU A 189 7.14 14.95 -3.40
CA LEU A 189 5.67 14.86 -3.43
C LEU A 189 5.09 14.06 -2.27
N THR A 190 5.60 12.85 -1.97
CA THR A 190 5.00 11.97 -0.95
C THR A 190 5.67 12.05 0.42
N GLY A 191 6.92 12.50 0.50
CA GLY A 191 7.67 12.65 1.75
C GLY A 191 7.95 11.31 2.45
N ARG A 192 8.49 10.34 1.70
CA ARG A 192 8.67 8.94 2.14
C ARG A 192 10.12 8.48 2.23
N MET A 193 11.08 9.41 2.21
CA MET A 193 12.51 9.08 2.25
C MET A 193 12.94 8.36 3.54
N TRP A 194 12.35 8.69 4.69
CA TRP A 194 12.65 7.99 5.94
C TRP A 194 12.17 6.54 5.94
N LEU A 195 11.07 6.26 5.24
CA LEU A 195 10.58 4.90 5.03
C LEU A 195 11.55 4.10 4.18
N ILE A 196 11.99 4.68 3.05
CA ILE A 196 12.98 4.06 2.16
C ILE A 196 14.28 3.78 2.93
N ALA A 197 14.76 4.75 3.72
CA ALA A 197 15.96 4.58 4.54
C ALA A 197 15.82 3.43 5.55
N GLY A 198 14.68 3.33 6.23
CA GLY A 198 14.40 2.22 7.15
C GLY A 198 14.33 0.88 6.44
N TRP A 199 13.63 0.81 5.31
CA TRP A 199 13.51 -0.41 4.50
C TRP A 199 14.88 -0.87 3.98
N VAL A 200 15.59 -0.04 3.23
CA VAL A 200 16.87 -0.39 2.61
C VAL A 200 17.94 -0.64 3.66
N GLY A 201 18.05 0.22 4.67
CA GLY A 201 19.07 0.11 5.71
C GLY A 201 18.89 -1.14 6.59
N VAL A 202 17.68 -1.39 7.06
CA VAL A 202 17.40 -2.59 7.86
C VAL A 202 17.45 -3.85 7.00
N PHE A 203 17.03 -3.80 5.73
CA PHE A 203 17.17 -4.94 4.81
C PHE A 203 18.64 -5.34 4.62
N ALA A 204 19.54 -4.37 4.42
CA ALA A 204 20.96 -4.63 4.31
C ALA A 204 21.53 -5.19 5.62
N ALA A 205 21.22 -4.55 6.76
CA ALA A 205 21.68 -5.01 8.07
C ALA A 205 21.20 -6.43 8.40
N GLN A 206 19.90 -6.73 8.21
CA GLN A 206 19.39 -8.08 8.47
C GLN A 206 19.97 -9.12 7.51
N SER A 207 20.31 -8.75 6.27
CA SER A 207 20.95 -9.67 5.32
C SER A 207 22.33 -10.09 5.78
N ILE A 208 23.11 -9.16 6.35
CA ILE A 208 24.42 -9.44 6.95
C ILE A 208 24.26 -10.32 8.20
N VAL A 209 23.36 -9.95 9.10
CA VAL A 209 23.07 -10.72 10.32
C VAL A 209 22.64 -12.14 9.97
N ARG A 210 21.76 -12.31 8.97
CA ARG A 210 21.31 -13.63 8.53
C ARG A 210 22.45 -14.44 7.90
N GLY A 211 23.36 -13.78 7.19
CA GLY A 211 24.54 -14.46 6.65
C GLY A 211 25.50 -14.96 7.72
N TRP A 212 25.61 -14.26 8.85
CA TRP A 212 26.43 -14.73 9.98
C TRP A 212 25.75 -15.79 10.85
N LEU A 213 24.42 -15.72 11.01
CA LEU A 213 23.70 -16.62 11.92
C LEU A 213 23.15 -17.89 11.26
N PHE A 214 22.84 -17.83 9.97
CA PHE A 214 22.14 -18.90 9.24
C PHE A 214 22.88 -19.31 7.96
N ASP A 215 24.19 -19.01 7.86
CA ASP A 215 25.08 -19.34 6.74
C ASP A 215 24.54 -18.95 5.35
N THR A 216 23.68 -17.94 5.29
CA THR A 216 23.15 -17.43 4.03
C THR A 216 24.24 -16.63 3.31
N SER A 217 24.42 -16.84 2.00
CA SER A 217 25.35 -16.02 1.21
C SER A 217 24.98 -14.53 1.29
N ILE A 218 25.82 -13.73 1.97
CA ILE A 218 25.64 -12.29 2.13
C ILE A 218 25.58 -11.59 0.76
N PRO A 219 26.50 -11.88 -0.20
CA PRO A 219 26.41 -11.29 -1.53
C PRO A 219 25.11 -11.63 -2.25
N ALA A 220 24.60 -12.86 -2.14
CA ALA A 220 23.34 -13.25 -2.75
C ALA A 220 22.14 -12.52 -2.11
N ALA A 221 22.13 -12.39 -0.78
CA ALA A 221 21.08 -11.69 -0.06
C ALA A 221 21.04 -10.19 -0.40
N LEU A 222 22.21 -9.53 -0.44
CA LEU A 222 22.33 -8.13 -0.84
C LEU A 222 22.10 -7.93 -2.35
N GLY A 223 22.43 -8.93 -3.17
CA GLY A 223 22.19 -8.92 -4.62
C GLY A 223 20.72 -8.71 -4.99
N MET A 224 19.78 -9.10 -4.13
CA MET A 224 18.36 -8.77 -4.35
C MET A 224 18.11 -7.26 -4.47
N MET A 225 18.89 -6.44 -3.77
CA MET A 225 18.69 -4.98 -3.73
C MET A 225 19.01 -4.30 -5.07
N THR A 226 19.77 -4.95 -5.94
CA THR A 226 20.09 -4.45 -7.28
C THR A 226 19.01 -4.81 -8.31
N GLY A 227 18.11 -5.73 -7.96
CA GLY A 227 17.04 -6.17 -8.85
C GLY A 227 15.97 -5.10 -9.10
N VAL A 228 15.51 -5.00 -10.35
CA VAL A 228 14.47 -4.06 -10.77
C VAL A 228 13.19 -4.21 -9.93
N ALA A 229 12.77 -5.43 -9.62
CA ALA A 229 11.61 -5.69 -8.77
C ALA A 229 11.75 -5.09 -7.35
N PHE A 230 12.94 -5.21 -6.74
CA PHE A 230 13.21 -4.62 -5.42
C PHE A 230 13.14 -3.09 -5.47
N ILE A 231 13.71 -2.50 -6.52
CA ILE A 231 13.73 -1.05 -6.71
C ILE A 231 12.32 -0.51 -6.97
N LEU A 232 11.53 -1.19 -7.81
CA LEU A 232 10.13 -0.85 -8.07
C LEU A 232 9.31 -0.94 -6.78
N PHE A 233 9.44 -2.03 -6.04
CA PHE A 233 8.78 -2.21 -4.76
C PHE A 233 9.15 -1.08 -3.78
N THR A 234 10.44 -0.76 -3.67
CA THR A 234 10.97 0.27 -2.77
C THR A 234 10.44 1.67 -3.11
N ASN A 235 10.37 2.01 -4.39
CA ASN A 235 10.03 3.37 -4.81
C ASN A 235 8.54 3.59 -5.03
N TYR A 236 7.80 2.53 -5.38
CA TYR A 236 6.44 2.66 -5.92
C TYR A 236 5.40 1.81 -5.19
N MET A 237 5.77 0.96 -4.23
CA MET A 237 4.81 0.16 -3.46
C MET A 237 4.90 0.42 -1.96
N ILE A 238 6.05 0.16 -1.33
CA ILE A 238 6.18 0.30 0.14
C ILE A 238 5.97 1.75 0.60
N THR A 239 6.20 2.71 -0.28
CA THR A 239 6.06 4.15 -0.08
C THR A 239 4.64 4.67 -0.28
N ASP A 240 3.63 3.80 -0.49
CA ASP A 240 2.25 4.25 -0.69
C ASP A 240 1.78 5.14 0.48
N PRO A 241 1.50 6.43 0.22
CA PRO A 241 1.13 7.37 1.27
C PRO A 241 -0.20 7.05 1.93
N GLY A 242 -1.05 6.24 1.29
CA GLY A 242 -2.30 5.76 1.87
C GLY A 242 -2.08 4.83 3.07
N THR A 243 -1.05 3.98 3.00
CA THR A 243 -0.84 2.84 3.90
C THR A 243 0.42 2.92 4.74
N SER A 244 1.23 3.95 4.54
CA SER A 244 2.42 4.19 5.35
C SER A 244 2.23 5.31 6.38
N PRO A 245 3.00 5.32 7.48
CA PRO A 245 2.95 6.41 8.47
C PRO A 245 3.40 7.77 7.90
N SER A 246 3.01 8.86 8.56
CA SER A 246 3.39 10.22 8.15
C SER A 246 4.62 10.77 8.88
N LYS A 247 4.87 10.38 10.14
CA LYS A 247 5.99 10.89 10.95
C LYS A 247 7.31 10.22 10.54
N PRO A 248 8.46 10.93 10.49
CA PRO A 248 9.76 10.38 10.07
C PRO A 248 10.18 9.09 10.80
N TRP A 249 10.14 9.09 12.13
CA TRP A 249 10.54 7.90 12.89
C TRP A 249 9.60 6.72 12.62
N ALA A 250 8.29 6.97 12.56
CA ALA A 250 7.30 5.93 12.32
C ALA A 250 7.40 5.37 10.89
N GLN A 251 7.82 6.19 9.93
CA GLN A 251 8.17 5.75 8.58
C GLN A 251 9.37 4.81 8.60
N PHE A 252 10.45 5.19 9.29
CA PHE A 252 11.64 4.35 9.44
C PHE A 252 11.30 3.01 10.11
N ALA A 253 10.54 3.04 11.20
CA ALA A 253 10.11 1.83 11.91
C ALA A 253 9.17 0.96 11.07
N PHE A 254 8.31 1.56 10.24
CA PHE A 254 7.49 0.80 9.30
C PHE A 254 8.33 0.11 8.24
N GLY A 255 9.22 0.86 7.55
CA GLY A 255 10.10 0.29 6.53
C GLY A 255 11.03 -0.78 7.11
N GLY A 256 11.63 -0.51 8.27
CA GLY A 256 12.47 -1.45 9.00
C GLY A 256 11.70 -2.68 9.48
N GLY A 257 10.47 -2.50 9.95
CA GLY A 257 9.59 -3.60 10.34
C GLY A 257 9.26 -4.53 9.17
N VAL A 258 9.03 -4.00 7.98
CA VAL A 258 8.85 -4.81 6.76
C VAL A 258 10.13 -5.58 6.43
N ALA A 259 11.30 -4.95 6.54
CA ALA A 259 12.59 -5.62 6.32
C ALA A 259 12.87 -6.75 7.33
N LEU A 260 12.52 -6.55 8.61
CA LEU A 260 12.63 -7.59 9.63
C LEU A 260 11.66 -8.73 9.40
N ALA A 261 10.39 -8.43 9.08
CA ALA A 261 9.40 -9.45 8.74
C ALA A 261 9.84 -10.27 7.51
N TYR A 262 10.41 -9.60 6.50
CA TYR A 262 11.04 -10.28 5.35
C TYR A 262 12.16 -11.22 5.80
N GLY A 263 13.05 -10.76 6.68
CA GLY A 263 14.14 -11.57 7.22
C GLY A 263 13.65 -12.84 7.93
N VAL A 264 12.65 -12.68 8.80
CA VAL A 264 12.01 -13.80 9.52
C VAL A 264 11.35 -14.78 8.56
N LEU A 265 10.61 -14.30 7.57
CA LEU A 265 9.94 -15.17 6.58
C LEU A 265 10.94 -15.97 5.74
N ILE A 266 12.08 -15.39 5.37
CA ILE A 266 13.16 -16.13 4.68
C ILE A 266 13.72 -17.25 5.58
N VAL A 267 13.99 -16.96 6.85
CA VAL A 267 14.51 -17.98 7.80
C VAL A 267 13.48 -19.10 8.02
N ALA A 268 12.20 -18.77 7.98
CA ALA A 268 11.10 -19.74 8.00
C ALA A 268 10.88 -20.45 6.64
N HIS A 269 11.77 -20.25 5.66
CA HIS A 269 11.71 -20.84 4.32
C HIS A 269 10.41 -20.54 3.55
N VAL A 270 9.80 -19.38 3.80
CA VAL A 270 8.66 -18.88 3.01
C VAL A 270 9.19 -18.26 1.71
N ALA A 271 8.47 -18.44 0.61
CA ALA A 271 8.77 -17.81 -0.67
C ALA A 271 8.01 -16.47 -0.82
N TYR A 272 8.46 -15.61 -1.75
CA TYR A 272 7.75 -14.37 -2.13
C TYR A 272 7.61 -13.33 -1.01
N ASN A 273 8.65 -13.22 -0.19
CA ASN A 273 8.59 -12.58 1.13
C ASN A 273 8.37 -11.08 1.13
N ILE A 274 8.74 -10.34 0.08
CA ILE A 274 8.60 -8.88 0.08
C ILE A 274 7.11 -8.48 0.16
N PHE A 275 6.26 -9.15 -0.61
CA PHE A 275 4.82 -8.87 -0.62
C PHE A 275 4.13 -9.35 0.65
N LEU A 276 4.48 -10.55 1.13
CA LEU A 276 3.93 -11.13 2.36
C LEU A 276 4.33 -10.34 3.60
N ALA A 277 5.61 -9.95 3.72
CA ALA A 277 6.10 -9.11 4.82
C ALA A 277 5.36 -7.78 4.89
N THR A 278 5.16 -7.14 3.75
CA THR A 278 4.45 -5.87 3.67
C THR A 278 2.98 -6.02 4.04
N ALA A 279 2.32 -7.07 3.56
CA ALA A 279 0.94 -7.38 3.90
C ALA A 279 0.79 -7.64 5.41
N LEU A 280 1.71 -8.41 6.00
CA LEU A 280 1.75 -8.71 7.42
C LEU A 280 1.93 -7.45 8.27
N VAL A 281 2.90 -6.59 7.95
CA VAL A 281 3.13 -5.35 8.71
C VAL A 281 1.97 -4.37 8.55
N CYS A 282 1.40 -4.26 7.36
CA CYS A 282 0.18 -3.47 7.15
C CYS A 282 -0.99 -4.02 7.99
N LEU A 283 -1.15 -5.35 8.05
CA LEU A 283 -2.18 -6.02 8.86
C LEU A 283 -2.00 -5.71 10.34
N ILE A 284 -0.80 -5.91 10.88
CA ILE A 284 -0.46 -5.61 12.28
C ILE A 284 -0.78 -4.14 12.61
N ARG A 285 -0.39 -3.22 11.72
CA ARG A 285 -0.67 -1.78 11.88
C ARG A 285 -2.18 -1.48 11.82
N GLY A 286 -2.91 -2.11 10.91
CA GLY A 286 -4.36 -1.97 10.79
C GLY A 286 -5.08 -2.44 12.06
N CYS A 287 -4.72 -3.62 12.56
CA CYS A 287 -5.20 -4.17 13.82
C CYS A 287 -4.89 -3.24 15.00
N PHE A 288 -3.66 -2.72 15.08
CA PHE A 288 -3.27 -1.76 16.12
C PHE A 288 -4.17 -0.51 16.14
N HIS A 289 -4.49 0.06 14.97
CA HIS A 289 -5.39 1.22 14.89
C HIS A 289 -6.81 0.89 15.34
N TRP A 290 -7.32 -0.31 15.03
CA TRP A 290 -8.61 -0.80 15.53
C TRP A 290 -8.60 -0.99 17.05
N THR A 291 -7.56 -1.63 17.60
CA THR A 291 -7.41 -1.83 19.04
C THR A 291 -7.40 -0.51 19.79
N VAL A 292 -6.60 0.47 19.34
CA VAL A 292 -6.57 1.81 19.94
C VAL A 292 -7.93 2.49 19.86
N HIS A 293 -8.66 2.33 18.76
CA HIS A 293 -10.00 2.89 18.60
C HIS A 293 -10.99 2.30 19.62
N PHE A 294 -10.99 0.97 19.80
CA PHE A 294 -11.84 0.32 20.79
C PHE A 294 -11.49 0.74 22.22
N ILE A 295 -10.20 0.79 22.58
CA ILE A 295 -9.76 1.25 23.90
C ILE A 295 -10.22 2.68 24.18
N ASN A 296 -10.06 3.58 23.21
CA ASN A 296 -10.47 4.98 23.37
C ASN A 296 -12.00 5.11 23.48
N LYS A 297 -12.76 4.31 22.72
CA LYS A 297 -14.21 4.28 22.82
C LYS A 297 -14.66 3.80 24.21
N SER A 298 -14.03 2.76 24.75
CA SER A 298 -14.31 2.26 26.11
C SER A 298 -13.98 3.29 27.20
N LYS A 299 -12.89 4.07 27.04
CA LYS A 299 -12.54 5.14 27.99
C LYS A 299 -13.54 6.29 28.00
N VAL A 300 -14.11 6.64 26.85
CA VAL A 300 -15.14 7.69 26.74
C VAL A 300 -16.49 7.21 27.26
N SER A 301 -16.78 5.91 27.18
CA SER A 301 -18.03 5.31 27.67
C SER A 301 -18.01 4.96 29.18
N ALA A 302 -16.89 5.10 29.88
CA ALA A 302 -16.85 4.93 31.32
C ALA A 302 -17.58 6.10 32.01
N PRO A 303 -18.56 5.85 32.91
CA PRO A 303 -19.26 6.92 33.61
C PRO A 303 -18.26 7.76 34.42
N PRO A 304 -18.45 9.09 34.50
CA PRO A 304 -17.60 9.93 35.33
C PRO A 304 -17.64 9.39 36.76
N VAL A 305 -16.46 9.14 37.34
CA VAL A 305 -16.32 8.82 38.75
C VAL A 305 -16.86 10.02 39.52
N THR A 306 -18.10 9.93 40.02
CA THR A 306 -18.63 10.88 40.98
C THR A 306 -17.76 10.76 42.22
N LEU A 307 -16.81 11.69 42.38
CA LEU A 307 -16.16 11.94 43.65
C LEU A 307 -17.26 12.39 44.61
N VAL A 308 -17.76 11.46 45.42
CA VAL A 308 -18.63 11.79 46.54
C VAL A 308 -17.83 12.75 47.42
N PRO A 309 -18.29 13.99 47.67
CA PRO A 309 -17.62 14.88 48.60
C PRO A 309 -17.54 14.16 49.94
N ALA A 310 -16.35 14.07 50.52
CA ALA A 310 -16.18 13.52 51.86
C ALA A 310 -17.15 14.26 52.79
N ALA A 311 -18.11 13.52 53.37
CA ALA A 311 -19.05 14.08 54.31
C ALA A 311 -18.25 14.74 55.44
N THR A 312 -18.42 16.06 55.59
CA THR A 312 -17.94 16.80 56.75
C THR A 312 -18.54 16.14 57.99
N VAL A 313 -17.69 15.42 58.73
CA VAL A 313 -18.01 14.88 60.05
C VAL A 313 -18.21 16.08 60.98
N THR A 314 -19.45 16.49 61.19
CA THR A 314 -19.81 17.42 62.25
C THR A 314 -19.58 16.70 63.58
N THR A 315 -18.49 17.04 64.26
CA THR A 315 -18.28 16.66 65.66
C THR A 315 -19.26 17.45 66.52
N GLU A 316 -20.33 16.81 66.99
CA GLU A 316 -21.14 17.35 68.09
C GLU A 316 -20.31 17.38 69.38
N PRO A 317 -20.39 18.46 70.18
CA PRO A 317 -19.74 18.50 71.48
C PRO A 317 -20.55 17.67 72.47
N LYS A 318 -19.90 16.68 73.08
CA LYS A 318 -20.47 15.84 74.12
C LYS A 318 -20.72 16.70 75.37
N ALA A 319 -21.99 16.90 75.73
CA ALA A 319 -22.39 17.51 77.00
C ALA A 319 -22.44 16.44 78.11
N ALA A 320 -21.86 16.82 79.27
CA ALA A 320 -21.83 16.14 80.57
C ALA A 320 -21.02 14.84 80.70
#